data_AF-D3T2J7-F1
#
_entry.id   AF-D3T2J7-F1
#
_cell.length_a   1.000
_cell.length_b   1.000
_cell.length_c   1.000
_cell.angle_alpha   90.00
_cell.angle_beta   90.00
_cell.angle_gamma   90.00
#
_symmetry.space_group_name_H-M   'P 1'
#
loop_
_entity.id
_entity.type
_entity.pdbx_description
1 polymer ?
#
loop_
_entity_poly.entity_id
_entity_poly.type
_entity_poly.pdbx_seq_one_letter_code
_entity_poly.pdbx_strand_id
1 'polypeptide(L)'
;MHREVSWMKPADPYILDFMASHGARMKPASIALNVPYTSNWVGQRCRSLAKHDLLESSGGAYWISERGRRFVAGELKPEDLLEED
;
A
#
# COMPACT_ATOMS: atom_id res chain seq x y z
N MET A 1 -20.89 2.64 -12.80
CA MET A 1 -19.78 3.61 -12.92
C MET A 1 -18.87 3.37 -11.72
N HIS A 2 -17.82 2.55 -11.88
CA HIS A 2 -16.86 2.35 -10.80
C HIS A 2 -15.98 3.59 -10.72
N ARG A 3 -16.07 4.33 -9.61
CA ARG A 3 -15.19 5.47 -9.37
C ARG A 3 -13.83 4.88 -9.03
N GLU A 4 -12.91 4.87 -9.98
CA GLU A 4 -11.52 4.46 -9.74
C GLU A 4 -10.91 5.38 -8.68
N VAL A 5 -10.17 4.80 -7.74
CA VAL A 5 -9.41 5.56 -6.74
C VAL A 5 -8.25 6.25 -7.48
N SER A 6 -8.39 7.55 -7.75
CA SER A 6 -7.52 8.32 -8.66
C SER A 6 -6.03 8.27 -8.29
N TRP A 7 -5.73 8.13 -6.99
CA TRP A 7 -4.37 8.10 -6.47
C TRP A 7 -3.71 6.71 -6.51
N MET A 8 -4.50 5.64 -6.58
CA MET A 8 -3.98 4.27 -6.65
C MET A 8 -3.30 4.00 -7.99
N LYS A 9 -2.31 3.11 -7.98
CA LYS A 9 -1.57 2.66 -9.14
C LYS A 9 -1.56 1.14 -9.21
N PRO A 10 -1.34 0.54 -10.39
CA PRO A 10 -1.33 -0.92 -10.54
C PRO A 10 -0.38 -1.66 -9.60
N ALA A 11 0.68 -1.01 -9.10
CA ALA A 11 1.62 -1.60 -8.16
C ALA A 11 1.08 -1.75 -6.73
N ASP A 12 0.08 -0.96 -6.34
CA ASP A 12 -0.35 -0.89 -4.95
C ASP A 12 -0.98 -2.17 -4.43
N PRO A 13 -1.87 -2.86 -5.17
CA PRO A 13 -2.43 -4.13 -4.71
C PRO A 13 -1.33 -5.17 -4.46
N TYR A 14 -0.32 -5.26 -5.32
CA TYR A 14 0.80 -6.20 -5.13
C TYR A 14 1.63 -5.87 -3.90
N ILE A 15 1.88 -4.59 -3.63
CA ILE A 15 2.62 -4.15 -2.44
C ILE A 15 1.80 -4.46 -1.19
N LEU A 16 0.51 -4.13 -1.17
CA LEU A 16 -0.36 -4.36 -0.01
C LEU A 16 -0.54 -5.84 0.29
N ASP A 17 -0.77 -6.68 -0.72
CA ASP A 17 -0.94 -8.13 -0.58
C ASP A 17 0.34 -8.80 -0.04
N PHE A 18 1.49 -8.42 -0.59
CA PHE A 18 2.79 -8.87 -0.09
C PHE A 18 2.99 -8.46 1.38
N MET A 19 2.73 -7.20 1.73
CA MET A 19 2.93 -6.68 3.09
C MET A 19 1.94 -7.30 4.10
N ALA A 20 0.69 -7.53 3.69
CA ALA A 20 -0.33 -8.21 4.50
C ALA A 20 0.07 -9.66 4.81
N SER A 21 0.63 -10.36 3.83
CA SER A 21 1.06 -11.76 3.98
C SER A 21 2.28 -11.94 4.91
N HIS A 22 3.18 -10.95 4.98
CA HIS A 22 4.44 -11.06 5.74
C HIS A 22 4.43 -10.34 7.09
N GLY A 23 3.68 -9.24 7.23
CA GLY A 23 3.51 -8.50 8.49
C GLY A 23 4.78 -7.83 9.06
N ALA A 24 5.95 -7.99 8.43
CA ALA A 24 7.21 -7.44 8.91
C ALA A 24 7.43 -5.98 8.50
N ARG A 25 8.26 -5.26 9.27
CA ARG A 25 8.74 -3.92 8.92
C ARG A 25 9.82 -4.02 7.86
N MET A 26 9.59 -3.46 6.68
CA MET A 26 10.48 -3.61 5.53
C MET A 26 10.84 -2.28 4.89
N LYS A 27 12.10 -2.15 4.42
CA LYS A 27 12.50 -1.05 3.55
C LYS A 27 12.01 -1.30 2.13
N PRO A 28 11.77 -0.26 1.31
CA PRO A 28 11.32 -0.41 -0.08
C PRO A 28 12.19 -1.34 -0.94
N ALA A 29 13.51 -1.36 -0.69
CA ALA A 29 14.42 -2.27 -1.39
C ALA A 29 14.10 -3.74 -1.12
N SER A 30 13.77 -4.11 0.13
CA SER A 30 13.38 -5.48 0.50
C SER A 30 12.03 -5.87 -0.11
N ILE A 31 11.08 -4.93 -0.15
CA ILE A 31 9.76 -5.15 -0.77
C ILE A 31 9.92 -5.41 -2.28
N ALA A 32 10.74 -4.60 -2.96
CA ALA A 32 10.97 -4.68 -4.40
C ALA A 32 11.60 -5.99 -4.88
N LEU A 33 12.20 -6.78 -3.99
CA LEU A 33 12.69 -8.14 -4.34
C LEU A 33 11.54 -9.13 -4.56
N ASN A 34 10.32 -8.79 -4.14
CA ASN A 34 9.16 -9.69 -4.12
C ASN A 34 7.99 -9.22 -4.99
N VAL A 35 8.15 -8.11 -5.69
CA VAL A 35 7.12 -7.53 -6.58
C VAL A 35 7.76 -7.14 -7.92
N PRO A 36 7.00 -7.08 -9.04
CA PRO A 36 7.56 -6.81 -10.36
C PRO A 36 7.88 -5.32 -10.59
N TYR A 37 8.36 -4.61 -9.57
CA TYR A 37 8.57 -3.17 -9.57
C TYR A 37 9.92 -2.80 -8.96
N THR A 38 10.52 -1.72 -9.48
CA THR A 38 11.82 -1.24 -9.00
C THR A 38 11.73 -0.69 -7.56
N SER A 39 12.83 -0.75 -6.81
CA SER A 39 12.89 -0.21 -5.44
C SER A 39 12.54 1.28 -5.34
N ASN A 40 12.92 2.07 -6.34
CA ASN A 40 12.56 3.49 -6.41
C ASN A 40 11.04 3.68 -6.58
N TRP A 41 10.42 2.92 -7.48
CA TRP A 41 8.97 2.98 -7.70
C TRP A 41 8.20 2.46 -6.48
N VAL A 42 8.61 1.32 -5.91
CA VAL A 42 8.05 0.77 -4.67
C VAL A 42 8.14 1.78 -3.54
N GLY A 43 9.27 2.51 -3.41
CA GLY A 43 9.42 3.55 -2.39
C GLY A 43 8.45 4.72 -2.57
N GLN A 44 8.20 5.15 -3.81
CA GLN A 44 7.18 6.18 -4.11
C GLN A 44 5.78 5.69 -3.74
N ARG A 45 5.45 4.44 -4.07
CA ARG A 45 4.15 3.85 -3.73
C ARG A 45 3.97 3.64 -2.23
N CYS A 46 5.00 3.17 -1.51
CA CYS A 46 4.95 3.03 -0.05
C CYS A 46 4.62 4.37 0.64
N ARG A 47 5.22 5.48 0.20
CA ARG A 47 4.88 6.82 0.71
C ARG A 47 3.43 7.20 0.41
N SER A 48 2.96 6.94 -0.80
CA SER A 48 1.55 7.20 -1.18
C SER A 48 0.60 6.38 -0.31
N LEU A 49 0.86 5.10 -0.14
CA LEU A 49 0.02 4.20 0.66
C LEU A 49 0.02 4.57 2.14
N ALA A 50 1.16 5.04 2.66
CA ALA A 50 1.25 5.57 4.01
C ALA A 50 0.47 6.87 4.20
N LYS A 51 0.45 7.74 3.17
CA LYS A 51 -0.37 8.97 3.18
C LYS A 51 -1.87 8.66 3.30
N HIS A 52 -2.33 7.54 2.73
CA HIS A 52 -3.73 7.10 2.78
C HIS A 52 -4.00 6.04 3.87
N ASP A 53 -3.14 5.98 4.89
CA ASP A 53 -3.25 5.09 6.06
C ASP A 53 -3.34 3.59 5.74
N LEU A 54 -2.93 3.15 4.54
CA LEU A 54 -2.87 1.73 4.19
C LEU A 54 -1.55 1.08 4.60
N LEU A 55 -0.50 1.88 4.78
CA LEU A 55 0.75 1.47 5.41
C LEU A 55 1.06 2.40 6.58
N GLU A 56 1.80 1.90 7.55
CA GLU A 56 2.48 2.72 8.54
C GLU A 56 3.96 2.83 8.19
N SER A 57 4.65 3.86 8.69
CA SER A 57 6.07 4.04 8.41
C SER A 57 6.86 4.64 9.58
N SER A 58 8.13 4.25 9.69
CA SER A 58 9.10 4.83 10.63
C SER A 58 10.53 4.51 10.16
N GLY A 59 11.44 5.48 10.23
CA GLY A 59 12.85 5.30 9.84
C GLY A 59 13.05 4.83 8.39
N GLY A 60 12.10 5.14 7.50
CA GLY A 60 12.12 4.68 6.10
C GLY A 60 11.73 3.22 5.87
N ALA A 61 11.29 2.51 6.93
CA ALA A 61 10.64 1.21 6.83
C ALA A 61 9.11 1.38 6.87
N TYR A 62 8.41 0.42 6.27
CA TYR A 62 6.96 0.38 6.17
C TYR A 62 6.43 -0.95 6.70
N TRP A 63 5.19 -0.97 7.19
CA TRP A 63 4.43 -2.19 7.50
C TRP A 63 2.95 -1.98 7.21
N ILE A 64 2.21 -3.08 7.02
CA ILE A 64 0.78 -3.02 6.75
C ILE A 64 0.03 -2.48 7.98
N SER A 65 -0.80 -1.47 7.78
CA SER A 65 -1.67 -0.92 8.82
C SER A 65 -2.92 -1.81 9.00
N GLU A 66 -3.73 -1.52 10.01
CA GLU A 66 -5.02 -2.20 10.16
C GLU A 66 -5.98 -1.89 9.02
N ARG A 67 -6.06 -0.62 8.59
CA ARG A 67 -6.86 -0.22 7.43
C ARG A 67 -6.38 -0.89 6.14
N GLY A 68 -5.06 -1.05 5.98
CA GLY A 68 -4.46 -1.80 4.88
C GLY A 68 -4.86 -3.28 4.86
N ARG A 69 -4.87 -3.94 6.03
CA ARG A 69 -5.35 -5.33 6.16
C ARG A 69 -6.81 -5.47 5.74
N ARG A 70 -7.67 -4.58 6.23
CA ARG A 70 -9.10 -4.54 5.87
C ARG A 70 -9.31 -4.29 4.37
N PHE A 71 -8.50 -3.44 3.76
CA PHE A 71 -8.52 -3.22 2.31
C PHE A 71 -8.19 -4.51 1.54
N VAL A 72 -7.12 -5.21 1.90
CA VAL A 72 -6.72 -6.48 1.26
C VAL A 72 -7.77 -7.57 1.46
N ALA A 73 -8.43 -7.60 2.62
CA ALA A 73 -9.54 -8.51 2.90
C ALA A 73 -10.83 -8.19 2.13
N GLY A 74 -10.87 -7.10 1.36
CA GLY A 74 -12.07 -6.66 0.62
C GLY A 74 -13.15 -6.05 1.52
N GLU A 75 -12.82 -5.71 2.77
CA GLU A 75 -13.73 -5.08 3.73
C GLU A 75 -13.87 -3.57 3.51
N LEU A 76 -12.97 -2.96 2.74
CA LEU A 76 -13.05 -1.58 2.30
C LEU A 76 -13.31 -1.53 0.80
N LYS A 77 -14.29 -0.73 0.41
CA LYS A 77 -14.59 -0.41 -0.99
C LYS A 77 -13.68 0.72 -1.49
N PRO A 78 -13.49 0.84 -2.81
CA PRO A 78 -12.83 2.00 -3.43
C PRO A 78 -13.38 3.35 -2.95
N GLU A 79 -14.70 3.42 -2.70
CA GLU A 79 -15.38 4.61 -2.19
C GLU A 79 -14.89 5.01 -0.79
N ASP A 80 -14.51 4.03 0.05
CA ASP A 80 -14.00 4.27 1.41
C ASP A 80 -12.58 4.86 1.40
N LEU A 81 -11.91 4.83 0.24
CA LEU A 81 -10.56 5.37 0.02
C LEU A 81 -10.56 6.78 -0.62
N LEU A 82 -11.73 7.34 -0.87
CA LEU A 82 -11.87 8.71 -1.34
C LEU A 82 -11.61 9.66 -0.16
N GLU A 83 -10.75 10.65 -0.38
CA GLU A 83 -10.60 11.76 0.57
C GLU A 83 -11.86 12.64 0.50
N GLU A 84 -12.43 13.04 1.64
CA GLU A 84 -13.34 14.18 1.69
C GLU A 84 -12.49 15.45 1.54
N ASP A 85 -12.82 16.28 0.55
CA ASP A 85 -12.12 17.53 0.22
C ASP A 85 -12.11 18.54 1.39
#